data_AF-A0A3C1B6F8-F1
#
_entry.id   AF-A0A3C1B6F8-F1
#
_cell.length_a   1.000
_cell.length_b   1.000
_cell.length_c   1.000
_cell.angle_alpha   90.00
_cell.angle_beta   90.00
_cell.angle_gamma   90.00
#
_symmetry.space_group_name_H-M   'P 1'
#
loop_
_entity.id
_entity.type
_entity.pdbx_description
1 polymer ?
#
loop_
_entity_poly.entity_id
_entity_poly.type
_entity_poly.pdbx_seq_one_letter_code
_entity_poly.pdbx_strand_id
1 'polypeptide(L)'
;AAITHTEQLQVEIGKKRARLAILKAEWAYQNRPGRLQDLANLNFDRLQLLPLRADHFGLVEHVSYPLLPSFDLLLVDPVDVAERSVERD
;
A
#
# COMPACT_ATOMS: atom_id res chain seq x y z
N ALA A 1 4.49 -5.32 -47.98
CA ALA A 1 4.85 -6.14 -46.80
C ALA A 1 4.83 -5.33 -45.50
N ALA A 2 5.62 -4.26 -45.36
CA ALA A 2 5.68 -3.48 -44.12
C ALA A 2 4.32 -2.86 -43.72
N ILE A 3 3.60 -2.24 -44.66
CA ILE A 3 2.28 -1.61 -44.43
C ILE A 3 1.25 -2.63 -43.91
N THR A 4 1.18 -3.81 -44.54
CA THR A 4 0.27 -4.89 -44.14
C THR A 4 0.55 -5.38 -42.71
N HIS A 5 1.82 -5.46 -42.31
CA HIS A 5 2.19 -5.82 -40.95
C HIS A 5 1.75 -4.74 -39.94
N THR A 6 1.91 -3.46 -40.28
CA THR A 6 1.42 -2.37 -39.42
C THR A 6 -0.09 -2.39 -39.27
N GLU A 7 -0.84 -2.64 -40.35
CA GLU A 7 -2.31 -2.76 -40.31
C GLU A 7 -2.77 -3.92 -39.40
N GLN A 8 -2.14 -5.09 -39.55
CA GLN A 8 -2.40 -6.25 -38.68
C GLN A 8 -2.14 -5.93 -37.21
N LEU A 9 -1.03 -5.25 -36.92
CA LEU A 9 -0.69 -4.87 -35.55
C LEU A 9 -1.72 -3.88 -34.96
N GLN A 10 -2.20 -2.91 -35.75
CA GLN A 10 -3.24 -1.97 -35.31
C GLN A 10 -4.55 -2.68 -34.97
N VAL A 11 -4.94 -3.68 -35.76
CA VAL A 11 -6.11 -4.51 -35.47
C VAL A 11 -5.94 -5.27 -34.15
N GLU A 12 -4.79 -5.91 -33.94
CA GLU A 12 -4.51 -6.63 -32.70
C GLU A 12 -4.44 -5.71 -31.47
N ILE A 13 -3.88 -4.50 -31.62
CA ILE A 13 -3.90 -3.47 -30.58
C ILE A 13 -5.35 -3.08 -30.25
N GLY A 14 -6.19 -2.87 -31.27
CA GLY A 14 -7.61 -2.58 -31.10
C GLY A 14 -8.33 -3.66 -30.28
N LYS A 15 -8.16 -4.93 -30.65
CA LYS A 15 -8.74 -6.08 -29.93
C LYS A 15 -8.27 -6.13 -28.47
N LYS A 16 -6.97 -5.95 -28.22
CA LYS A 16 -6.40 -5.94 -26.86
C LYS A 16 -6.95 -4.79 -26.02
N ARG A 17 -7.09 -3.59 -26.60
CA ARG A 17 -7.68 -2.42 -25.92
C ARG A 17 -9.15 -2.66 -25.54
N ALA A 18 -9.94 -3.25 -26.44
CA ALA A 18 -11.33 -3.62 -26.15
C ALA A 18 -11.42 -4.61 -24.99
N ARG A 19 -10.59 -5.67 -25.00
CA ARG A 19 -10.53 -6.64 -23.90
C ARG A 19 -10.11 -5.98 -22.59
N LEU A 20 -9.13 -5.09 -22.62
CA LEU A 20 -8.68 -4.36 -21.44
C LEU A 20 -9.78 -3.47 -20.85
N ALA A 21 -10.60 -2.83 -21.69
CA ALA A 21 -11.71 -2.01 -21.23
C ALA A 21 -12.76 -2.85 -20.47
N ILE A 22 -13.09 -4.03 -20.99
CA ILE A 22 -14.00 -4.97 -20.33
C ILE A 22 -13.43 -5.43 -18.98
N LEU A 23 -12.17 -5.86 -18.95
CA LEU A 23 -11.52 -6.32 -17.71
C LEU A 23 -11.47 -5.22 -16.64
N LYS A 24 -11.23 -3.96 -17.05
CA LYS A 24 -11.29 -2.81 -16.14
C LYS A 24 -12.69 -2.60 -15.58
N ALA A 25 -13.73 -2.75 -16.41
CA ALA A 25 -15.11 -2.63 -15.98
C ALA A 25 -15.48 -3.77 -15.00
N GLU A 26 -15.06 -4.99 -15.28
CA GLU A 26 -15.27 -6.13 -14.39
C GLU A 26 -14.56 -5.96 -13.05
N TRP A 27 -13.29 -5.53 -13.07
CA TRP A 27 -12.56 -5.20 -11.86
C TRP A 27 -13.25 -4.09 -11.08
N ALA A 28 -13.67 -3.01 -11.74
CA ALA A 28 -14.37 -1.91 -11.09
C ALA A 28 -15.71 -2.36 -10.49
N TYR A 29 -16.42 -3.30 -11.12
CA TYR A 29 -17.65 -3.87 -10.57
C TYR A 29 -17.38 -4.73 -9.34
N GLN A 30 -16.39 -5.62 -9.40
CA GLN A 30 -16.03 -6.49 -8.28
C GLN A 30 -15.49 -5.72 -7.07
N ASN A 31 -14.76 -4.61 -7.28
CA ASN A 31 -14.18 -3.80 -6.21
C ASN A 31 -15.12 -2.72 -5.65
N ARG A 32 -16.41 -2.71 -6.01
CA ARG A 32 -17.36 -1.78 -5.38
C ARG A 32 -17.51 -2.15 -3.90
N PRO A 33 -17.40 -1.18 -2.95
CA PRO A 33 -17.45 -1.47 -1.52
C PRO A 33 -18.65 -2.31 -1.09
N GLY A 34 -19.86 -1.99 -1.58
CA GLY A 34 -21.06 -2.77 -1.29
C GLY A 34 -20.97 -4.21 -1.78
N ARG A 35 -20.46 -4.44 -3.01
CA ARG A 35 -20.30 -5.79 -3.56
C ARG A 35 -19.22 -6.60 -2.84
N LEU A 36 -18.11 -5.97 -2.46
CA LEU A 36 -17.09 -6.61 -1.64
C LEU A 36 -17.65 -7.04 -0.28
N GLN A 37 -18.49 -6.21 0.35
CA GLN A 37 -19.19 -6.58 1.58
C GLN A 37 -20.12 -7.78 1.36
N ASP A 38 -20.91 -7.78 0.29
CA ASP A 38 -21.80 -8.90 -0.04
C ASP A 38 -21.02 -10.21 -0.27
N LEU A 39 -19.90 -10.13 -1.01
CA LEU A 39 -19.01 -11.28 -1.25
C LEU A 39 -18.33 -11.77 0.02
N ALA A 40 -17.90 -10.87 0.90
CA ALA A 40 -17.31 -11.22 2.19
C ALA A 40 -18.32 -11.94 3.08
N ASN A 41 -19.56 -11.43 3.15
CA ASN A 41 -20.65 -12.04 3.90
C ASN A 41 -20.99 -13.44 3.35
N LEU A 42 -21.05 -13.59 2.02
CA LEU A 42 -21.35 -14.87 1.38
C LEU A 42 -20.25 -15.93 1.59
N ASN A 43 -19.00 -15.50 1.80
CA ASN A 43 -17.85 -16.38 2.01
C ASN A 43 -17.33 -16.35 3.46
N PHE A 44 -18.20 -16.01 4.42
CA PHE A 44 -17.78 -15.79 5.81
C PHE A 44 -17.10 -17.00 6.43
N ASP A 45 -17.58 -18.22 6.18
CA ASP A 45 -16.99 -19.45 6.75
C ASP A 45 -15.49 -19.58 6.47
N ARG A 46 -15.05 -19.10 5.30
CA ARG A 46 -13.65 -19.15 4.88
C ARG A 46 -12.88 -17.87 5.23
N LEU A 47 -13.52 -16.71 5.06
CA LEU A 47 -12.84 -15.42 5.17
C LEU A 47 -12.84 -14.86 6.60
N GLN A 48 -13.88 -15.14 7.38
CA GLN A 48 -14.08 -14.66 8.75
C GLN A 48 -13.86 -13.15 8.90
N LEU A 49 -14.17 -12.40 7.83
CA LEU A 49 -14.03 -10.95 7.81
C LEU A 49 -15.23 -10.30 8.48
N LEU A 50 -14.96 -9.39 9.39
CA LEU A 50 -15.96 -8.53 10.03
C LEU A 50 -15.78 -7.08 9.53
N PRO A 51 -16.87 -6.29 9.46
CA PRO A 51 -16.77 -4.87 9.17
C PRO A 51 -15.80 -4.18 10.14
N LEU A 52 -14.92 -3.35 9.60
CA LEU A 52 -14.01 -2.57 10.43
C LEU A 52 -14.82 -1.51 11.19
N ARG A 53 -14.69 -1.52 12.52
CA ARG A 53 -15.37 -0.59 13.42
C ARG A 53 -14.33 0.15 14.25
N ALA A 54 -14.71 1.31 14.79
CA ALA A 54 -13.79 2.16 15.55
C ALA A 54 -13.25 1.47 16.82
N ASP A 55 -14.05 0.60 17.43
CA ASP A 55 -13.70 -0.24 18.58
C ASP A 55 -12.65 -1.31 18.28
N HIS A 56 -12.40 -1.65 17.00
CA HIS A 56 -11.32 -2.57 16.60
C HIS A 56 -9.94 -1.91 16.63
N PHE A 57 -9.86 -0.58 16.68
CA PHE A 57 -8.59 0.13 16.83
C PHE A 57 -8.21 0.25 18.30
N GLY A 58 -6.94 -0.03 18.62
CA GLY A 58 -6.40 0.22 19.95
C GLY A 58 -6.32 1.73 20.25
N LEU A 59 -6.32 2.07 21.54
CA LEU A 59 -6.07 3.43 22.00
C LEU A 59 -4.61 3.82 21.72
N VAL A 60 -4.38 5.10 21.44
CA VAL A 60 -3.03 5.63 21.16
C VAL A 60 -2.06 5.33 22.31
N GLU A 61 -2.56 5.34 23.55
CA GLU A 61 -1.80 5.00 24.76
C GLU A 61 -1.35 3.53 24.85
N HIS A 62 -1.94 2.63 24.06
CA HIS A 62 -1.54 1.23 23.97
C HIS A 62 -0.49 0.96 22.87
N VAL A 63 -0.07 2.00 22.14
CA VAL A 63 0.99 1.86 21.13
C VAL A 63 2.33 1.89 21.83
N SER A 64 3.02 0.74 21.87
CA SER A 64 4.38 0.67 22.40
C SER A 64 5.32 1.56 21.58
N TYR A 65 6.02 2.46 22.27
CA TYR A 65 7.13 3.18 21.67
C TYR A 65 8.28 2.22 21.36
N PRO A 66 8.99 2.41 20.24
CA PRO A 66 10.18 1.64 19.96
C PRO A 66 11.17 1.82 21.11
N LEU A 67 11.84 0.73 21.48
CA LEU A 67 12.99 0.79 22.39
C LEU A 67 14.01 1.74 21.75
N LEU A 68 14.34 2.83 22.45
CA LEU A 68 15.46 3.66 22.04
C LEU A 68 16.68 2.75 21.95
N PRO A 69 17.49 2.84 20.88
CA PRO A 69 18.77 2.14 20.85
C PRO A 69 19.51 2.53 22.12
N SER A 70 19.94 1.53 22.89
CA SER A 70 20.83 1.77 24.02
C SER A 70 22.13 2.33 23.45
N PHE A 71 22.28 3.65 23.50
CA PHE A 71 23.59 4.26 23.34
C PHE A 71 24.40 3.80 24.55
N ASP A 72 25.37 2.93 24.29
CA ASP A 72 26.35 2.60 25.31
C ASP A 72 27.21 3.85 25.53
N LEU A 73 26.84 4.65 26.52
CA LEU A 73 27.56 5.87 26.90
C LEU A 73 29.00 5.56 27.36
N LEU A 74 29.36 4.29 27.55
CA LEU A 74 30.73 3.84 27.80
C LEU A 74 31.60 3.81 26.53
N LEU A 75 31.00 3.95 25.33
CA LEU A 75 31.71 4.04 24.04
C LEU A 75 31.59 5.45 23.42
N VAL A 76 31.24 6.47 24.21
CA VAL A 76 31.28 7.87 23.75
C VAL A 76 32.43 8.55 24.48
N ASP A 77 33.55 8.72 23.79
CA ASP A 77 34.63 9.56 24.28
C ASP A 77 34.08 11.00 24.40
N PRO A 78 34.19 11.68 25.57
CA PRO A 78 33.52 12.95 25.85
C PRO A 78 34.04 14.17 25.06
N VAL A 79 34.77 13.98 23.96
CA VAL A 79 35.53 15.04 23.28
C VAL A 79 34.81 15.68 22.09
N ASP A 80 33.78 15.08 21.50
CA ASP A 80 33.23 15.60 20.23
C ASP A 80 32.03 16.57 20.34
N VAL A 81 31.64 17.03 21.54
CA VAL A 81 30.50 17.98 21.70
C VAL A 81 30.95 19.45 21.71
N ALA A 82 32.25 19.73 21.85
CA ALA A 82 32.75 21.09 22.01
C ALA A 82 32.82 21.92 20.70
N GLU A 83 32.92 21.31 19.52
CA GLU A 83 33.14 22.09 18.29
C GLU A 83 31.87 22.71 17.66
N ARG A 84 30.67 22.27 18.04
CA ARG A 84 29.44 22.77 17.39
C ARG A 84 28.76 23.96 18.08
N SER A 85 29.21 24.33 19.28
CA SER A 85 28.59 25.41 20.06
C SER A 85 29.38 26.73 20.07
N VAL A 86 30.52 26.81 19.37
CA VAL A 86 31.38 28.01 19.35
C VAL A 86 31.20 28.87 18.09
N GLU A 87 30.43 28.44 17.08
CA GLU A 87 30.23 29.24 15.84
C GLU A 87 28.87 29.95 15.74
N ARG A 88 28.19 30.17 16.87
CA ARG A 88 27.03 31.06 16.93
C ARG A 88 27.02 31.83 18.24
N ASP A 89 27.80 32.90 18.27
CA ASP A 89 27.38 34.25 18.72
C ASP A 89 28.42 35.29 18.27
#